data_AF-A0A920VYE0-F1
#
_entry.id   AF-A0A920VYE0-F1
#
_cell.length_a   1.000
_cell.length_b   1.000
_cell.length_c   1.000
_cell.angle_alpha   90.00
_cell.angle_beta   90.00
_cell.angle_gamma   90.00
#
_symmetry.space_group_name_H-M   'P 1'
#
loop_
_entity.id
_entity.type
_entity.pdbx_description
1 polymer ?
#
loop_
_entity_poly.entity_id
_entity_poly.type
_entity_poly.pdbx_seq_one_letter_code
_entity_poly.pdbx_strand_id
1 'polypeptide(L)'
;MRPHNGTIKGLFEAKSRGRLIEAHMGKTPFCCSSGTNSEQVSKAPELLALSKNVRAEFKRYFKDVKKRTEGIEKLSIESEEPYILADRIAPLLNMDLQKKQDLLEKSDPKKRLEIVYGRMLEEKEFKKIERKLKERVQGQIGRTQKEYYLMNNLKAIQKELGHGEDSKAEMDEYAKKIEEIKLSDEAREMAEKELQKLKMMPSMSSKQMSFEIILTGCSACLGQKKRKIT
;
A
#
# COMPACT_ATOMS: atom_id res chain seq x y z
N MET A 1 11.20 21.95 -36.33
CA MET A 1 10.76 23.33 -35.96
C MET A 1 11.75 23.87 -34.93
N ARG A 2 12.38 25.02 -35.18
CA ARG A 2 13.36 25.61 -34.23
C ARG A 2 12.62 26.48 -33.22
N PRO A 3 12.51 26.09 -31.93
CA PRO A 3 12.13 27.02 -30.87
C PRO A 3 13.10 28.19 -30.73
N HIS A 4 12.62 29.30 -30.15
CA HIS A 4 13.37 30.56 -29.99
C HIS A 4 14.65 30.46 -29.13
N ASN A 5 14.89 29.32 -28.47
CA ASN A 5 16.05 29.09 -27.59
C ASN A 5 17.26 28.46 -28.30
N GLY A 6 17.29 28.43 -29.64
CA GLY A 6 18.39 27.83 -30.41
C GLY A 6 18.46 26.29 -30.37
N THR A 7 17.53 25.62 -29.70
CA THR A 7 17.45 24.15 -29.69
C THR A 7 16.82 23.62 -30.98
N ILE A 8 17.36 22.53 -31.54
CA ILE A 8 16.75 21.85 -32.69
C ILE A 8 15.88 20.70 -32.19
N LYS A 9 14.58 20.74 -32.49
CA LYS A 9 13.68 19.60 -32.31
C LYS A 9 13.61 18.80 -33.61
N GLY A 10 14.15 17.58 -33.57
CA GLY A 10 14.07 16.60 -34.65
C GLY A 10 13.08 15.48 -34.30
N LEU A 11 12.37 14.99 -35.31
CA LEU A 11 11.60 13.75 -35.22
C LEU A 11 12.41 12.66 -35.89
N PHE A 12 12.56 11.52 -35.22
CA PHE A 12 13.32 10.39 -35.73
C PHE A 12 12.43 9.16 -35.70
N GLU A 13 12.57 8.34 -36.74
CA GLU A 13 11.98 7.01 -36.81
C GLU A 13 13.11 6.00 -36.88
N ALA A 14 13.09 5.03 -35.96
CA ALA A 14 14.05 3.93 -35.98
C ALA A 14 13.71 2.99 -37.16
N LYS A 15 14.72 2.70 -37.99
CA LYS A 15 14.57 1.78 -39.14
C LYS A 15 15.03 0.37 -38.82
N SER A 16 16.19 0.24 -38.21
CA SER A 16 16.80 -1.06 -37.93
C SER A 16 17.80 -0.94 -36.78
N ARG A 17 18.18 -2.11 -36.24
CA ARG A 17 19.23 -2.21 -35.22
C ARG A 17 20.60 -2.27 -35.90
N GLY A 18 21.55 -1.54 -35.34
CA GLY A 18 22.95 -1.53 -35.77
C GLY A 18 23.86 -1.84 -34.60
N ARG A 19 25.04 -2.39 -34.90
CA ARG A 19 26.14 -2.51 -33.95
C ARG A 19 27.06 -1.31 -34.12
N LEU A 20 27.33 -0.57 -33.05
CA LEU A 20 28.35 0.46 -33.06
C LEU A 20 29.73 -0.19 -33.28
N ILE A 21 30.47 0.28 -34.28
CA ILE A 21 31.84 -0.17 -34.56
C ILE A 21 32.82 0.84 -33.96
N GLU A 22 32.65 2.11 -34.31
CA GLU A 22 33.54 3.18 -33.87
C GLU A 22 32.77 4.48 -33.70
N ALA A 23 33.16 5.30 -32.71
CA ALA A 23 32.58 6.61 -32.46
C ALA A 23 33.68 7.68 -32.43
N HIS A 24 33.51 8.73 -33.22
CA HIS A 24 34.43 9.87 -33.28
C HIS A 24 33.78 11.09 -32.61
N MET A 25 34.12 11.27 -31.33
CA MET A 25 33.57 12.34 -30.48
C MET A 25 34.55 13.51 -30.26
N GLY A 26 35.75 13.46 -30.85
CA GLY A 26 36.82 14.43 -30.57
C GLY A 26 36.66 15.79 -31.24
N LYS A 27 35.88 15.90 -32.33
CA LYS A 27 35.60 17.15 -33.05
C LYS A 27 34.17 17.12 -33.59
N THR A 28 33.55 18.30 -33.72
CA THR A 28 32.24 18.44 -34.34
C THR A 28 32.35 18.49 -35.87
N PRO A 29 31.40 17.88 -36.61
CA PRO A 29 30.26 17.10 -36.12
C PRO A 29 30.70 15.72 -35.59
N PHE A 30 30.03 15.27 -34.52
CA PHE A 30 30.22 13.91 -34.02
C PHE A 30 29.71 12.90 -35.04
N CYS A 31 30.49 11.85 -35.29
CA CYS A 31 30.10 10.79 -36.22
C CYS A 31 30.41 9.41 -35.64
N CYS A 32 29.73 8.39 -36.16
CA CYS A 32 29.99 7.01 -35.79
C CYS A 32 29.87 6.10 -37.02
N SER A 33 30.59 5.00 -37.00
CA SER A 33 30.46 3.90 -37.96
C SER A 33 29.64 2.80 -37.31
N SER A 34 28.59 2.35 -38.00
CA SER A 34 27.70 1.29 -37.53
C SER A 34 27.67 0.13 -38.53
N GLY A 35 27.76 -1.09 -38.03
CA GLY A 35 27.49 -2.30 -38.79
C GLY A 35 26.01 -2.66 -38.76
N THR A 36 25.50 -3.26 -39.84
CA THR A 36 24.14 -3.81 -39.88
C THR A 36 24.11 -5.14 -39.15
N ASN A 37 23.19 -5.30 -38.19
CA ASN A 37 22.89 -6.63 -37.65
C ASN A 37 21.95 -7.35 -38.62
N SER A 38 22.28 -8.59 -39.00
CA SER A 38 21.30 -9.43 -39.70
C SER A 38 20.18 -9.76 -38.72
N GLU A 39 18.95 -9.35 -39.08
CA GLU A 39 17.79 -9.73 -38.28
C GLU A 39 17.51 -11.20 -38.52
N GLN A 40 17.61 -12.02 -37.47
CA GLN A 40 17.21 -13.41 -37.57
C GLN A 40 15.69 -13.48 -37.62
N VAL A 41 15.16 -13.48 -38.85
CA VAL A 41 13.74 -13.73 -39.12
C VAL A 41 13.50 -15.23 -38.95
N SER A 42 13.16 -15.62 -37.72
CA SER A 42 12.75 -16.99 -37.41
C SER A 42 11.23 -17.09 -37.46
N LYS A 43 10.71 -18.10 -38.16
CA LYS A 43 9.27 -18.45 -38.15
C LYS A 43 8.99 -19.71 -37.31
N ALA A 44 9.86 -19.98 -36.34
CA ALA A 44 9.70 -21.11 -35.44
C ALA A 44 8.30 -21.09 -34.78
N PRO A 45 7.57 -22.23 -34.72
CA PRO A 45 6.24 -22.30 -34.11
C PRO A 45 6.19 -21.74 -32.68
N GLU A 46 7.25 -21.96 -31.90
CA GLU A 46 7.39 -21.42 -30.54
C GLU A 46 7.41 -19.88 -30.51
N LEU A 47 8.11 -19.24 -31.45
CA LEU A 47 8.18 -17.79 -31.53
C LEU A 47 6.81 -17.20 -31.88
N LEU A 48 6.08 -17.86 -32.79
CA LEU A 48 4.71 -17.47 -33.14
C LEU A 48 3.78 -17.61 -31.95
N ALA A 49 3.84 -18.72 -31.21
CA ALA A 49 3.06 -18.94 -29.99
C ALA A 49 3.36 -17.88 -28.92
N LEU A 50 4.64 -17.62 -28.66
CA LEU A 50 5.07 -16.59 -27.72
C LEU A 50 4.57 -15.20 -28.15
N SER A 51 4.65 -14.87 -29.45
CA SER A 51 4.16 -13.60 -29.97
C SER A 51 2.65 -13.42 -29.76
N LYS A 52 1.85 -14.49 -29.84
CA LYS A 52 0.41 -14.45 -29.53
C LYS A 52 0.18 -14.13 -28.05
N ASN A 53 0.93 -14.79 -27.16
CA ASN A 53 0.85 -14.55 -25.72
C ASN A 53 1.26 -13.11 -25.36
N VAL A 54 2.34 -12.61 -25.97
CA VAL A 54 2.81 -11.23 -25.81
C VAL A 54 1.75 -10.23 -26.24
N ARG A 55 1.13 -10.41 -27.42
CA ARG A 55 0.05 -9.52 -27.87
C ARG A 55 -1.15 -9.55 -26.91
N ALA A 56 -1.55 -10.72 -26.46
CA ALA A 56 -2.67 -10.87 -25.53
C ALA A 56 -2.40 -10.18 -24.18
N GLU A 57 -1.21 -10.38 -23.61
CA GLU A 57 -0.83 -9.75 -22.35
C GLU A 57 -0.61 -8.25 -22.51
N PHE A 58 -0.06 -7.79 -23.64
CA PHE A 58 0.08 -6.37 -23.94
C PHE A 58 -1.28 -5.65 -23.95
N LYS A 59 -2.31 -6.26 -24.56
CA LYS A 59 -3.68 -5.71 -24.50
C LYS A 59 -4.20 -5.56 -23.07
N ARG A 60 -3.91 -6.53 -22.19
CA ARG A 60 -4.29 -6.47 -20.77
C ARG A 60 -3.50 -5.39 -20.02
N TYR A 61 -2.18 -5.41 -20.15
CA TYR A 61 -1.28 -4.41 -19.58
C TYR A 61 -1.73 -2.99 -19.96
N PHE A 62 -2.06 -2.78 -21.23
CA PHE A 62 -2.54 -1.50 -21.72
C PHE A 62 -3.83 -1.04 -21.03
N LYS A 63 -4.84 -1.91 -20.94
CA LYS A 63 -6.11 -1.62 -20.24
C LYS A 63 -5.86 -1.22 -18.78
N ASP A 64 -4.95 -1.91 -18.11
CA ASP A 64 -4.70 -1.68 -16.69
C ASP A 64 -3.82 -0.44 -16.42
N VAL A 65 -2.94 -0.05 -17.35
CA VAL A 65 -1.98 1.08 -17.17
C VAL A 65 -2.54 2.40 -17.71
N LYS A 66 -3.37 2.38 -18.75
CA LYS A 66 -3.74 3.59 -19.52
C LYS A 66 -5.19 4.02 -19.36
N LYS A 67 -5.51 4.55 -18.18
CA LYS A 67 -6.43 5.71 -18.08
C LYS A 67 -5.82 7.02 -18.65
N ARG A 68 -4.62 7.01 -19.27
CA ARG A 68 -3.79 8.21 -19.50
C ARG A 68 -3.20 8.40 -20.91
N THR A 69 -3.63 7.71 -21.96
CA THR A 69 -3.09 8.04 -23.31
C THR A 69 -4.09 7.71 -24.43
N GLU A 70 -4.82 8.72 -24.87
CA GLU A 70 -5.58 8.69 -26.11
C GLU A 70 -4.63 8.45 -27.30
N GLY A 71 -5.04 7.64 -28.29
CA GLY A 71 -4.34 7.51 -29.58
C GLY A 71 -3.38 6.32 -29.74
N ILE A 72 -3.07 5.54 -28.69
CA ILE A 72 -2.18 4.37 -28.80
C ILE A 72 -2.92 3.11 -29.26
N GLU A 73 -4.25 3.11 -29.21
CA GLU A 73 -5.10 2.07 -29.80
C GLU A 73 -4.92 1.95 -31.32
N LYS A 74 -4.32 2.98 -31.94
CA LYS A 74 -3.93 3.01 -33.36
C LYS A 74 -2.58 2.34 -33.65
N LEU A 75 -1.82 1.91 -32.63
CA LEU A 75 -0.59 1.15 -32.87
C LEU A 75 -0.95 -0.26 -33.35
N SER A 76 -0.64 -0.53 -34.62
CA SER A 76 -0.95 -1.78 -35.31
C SER A 76 -0.05 -2.95 -34.87
N ILE A 77 0.01 -3.23 -33.57
CA ILE A 77 0.84 -4.29 -32.97
C ILE A 77 0.33 -5.69 -33.40
N GLU A 78 -0.92 -5.79 -33.84
CA GLU A 78 -1.51 -7.04 -34.33
C GLU A 78 -0.86 -7.52 -35.62
N SER A 79 -0.50 -6.61 -36.53
CA SER A 79 0.12 -6.92 -37.82
C SER A 79 1.65 -7.01 -37.77
N GLU A 80 2.27 -6.64 -36.65
CA GLU A 80 3.74 -6.65 -36.53
C GLU A 80 4.28 -8.07 -36.51
N GLU A 81 5.40 -8.30 -37.20
CA GLU A 81 6.09 -9.57 -37.21
C GLU A 81 6.71 -9.88 -35.83
N PRO A 82 6.82 -11.16 -35.41
CA PRO A 82 7.35 -11.51 -34.09
C PRO A 82 8.74 -10.95 -33.78
N TYR A 83 9.59 -10.79 -34.80
CA TYR A 83 10.97 -10.32 -34.63
C TYR A 83 11.07 -8.82 -34.35
N ILE A 84 10.08 -8.01 -34.70
CA ILE A 84 10.05 -6.56 -34.44
C ILE A 84 9.07 -6.20 -33.31
N LEU A 85 8.15 -7.11 -32.99
CA LEU A 85 7.11 -6.92 -31.98
C LEU A 85 7.66 -6.47 -30.61
N ALA A 86 8.76 -7.07 -30.14
CA ALA A 86 9.38 -6.68 -28.87
C ALA A 86 9.87 -5.22 -28.88
N ASP A 87 10.44 -4.76 -29.99
CA ASP A 87 10.98 -3.41 -30.15
C ASP A 87 9.86 -2.36 -30.21
N ARG A 88 8.69 -2.73 -30.77
CA ARG A 88 7.49 -1.88 -30.78
C ARG A 88 6.86 -1.74 -29.39
N ILE A 89 6.90 -2.81 -28.60
CA ILE A 89 6.28 -2.84 -27.27
C ILE A 89 7.18 -2.20 -26.19
N ALA A 90 8.49 -2.43 -26.23
CA ALA A 90 9.42 -2.05 -25.17
C ALA A 90 9.37 -0.56 -24.76
N PRO A 91 9.24 0.42 -25.68
CA PRO A 91 9.13 1.85 -25.33
C PRO A 91 7.85 2.19 -24.54
N LEU A 92 6.81 1.37 -24.69
CA LEU A 92 5.50 1.56 -24.06
C LEU A 92 5.41 0.94 -22.67
N LEU A 93 6.37 0.09 -22.32
CA LEU A 93 6.47 -0.52 -20.99
C LEU A 93 7.23 0.39 -20.04
N ASN A 94 6.82 0.38 -18.78
CA ASN A 94 7.59 0.99 -17.71
C ASN A 94 8.84 0.14 -17.42
N MET A 95 9.96 0.50 -18.03
CA MET A 95 11.22 -0.24 -17.98
C MET A 95 12.37 0.76 -17.83
N ASP A 96 13.32 0.42 -16.97
CA ASP A 96 14.55 1.19 -16.80
C ASP A 96 15.39 1.23 -18.09
N LEU A 97 16.31 2.19 -18.16
CA LEU A 97 17.16 2.38 -19.34
C LEU A 97 18.07 1.17 -19.58
N GLN A 98 18.58 0.55 -18.51
CA GLN A 98 19.50 -0.59 -18.58
C GLN A 98 18.83 -1.79 -19.25
N LYS A 99 17.63 -2.18 -18.83
CA LYS A 99 16.87 -3.28 -19.44
C LYS A 99 16.45 -2.97 -20.88
N LYS A 100 16.16 -1.70 -21.20
CA LYS A 100 15.89 -1.29 -22.60
C LYS A 100 17.14 -1.49 -23.47
N GLN A 101 18.32 -1.15 -22.95
CA GLN A 101 19.59 -1.40 -23.62
C GLN A 101 19.87 -2.91 -23.74
N ASP A 102 19.67 -3.69 -22.68
CA ASP A 102 19.84 -5.14 -22.69
C ASP A 102 18.97 -5.81 -23.76
N LEU A 103 17.72 -5.36 -23.92
CA LEU A 103 16.81 -5.82 -24.96
C LEU A 103 17.33 -5.47 -26.36
N LEU A 104 17.81 -4.24 -26.55
CA LEU A 104 18.36 -3.77 -27.84
C LEU A 104 19.58 -4.60 -28.29
N GLU A 105 20.40 -5.04 -27.32
CA GLU A 105 21.61 -5.83 -27.56
C GLU A 105 21.32 -7.31 -27.87
N LYS A 106 20.13 -7.84 -27.56
CA LYS A 106 19.78 -9.21 -27.92
C LYS A 106 19.46 -9.32 -29.41
N SER A 107 20.25 -10.11 -30.14
CA SER A 107 19.98 -10.46 -31.54
C SER A 107 18.75 -11.36 -31.68
N ASP A 108 18.59 -12.32 -30.76
CA ASP A 108 17.53 -13.32 -30.78
C ASP A 108 16.14 -12.71 -30.51
N PRO A 109 15.18 -12.80 -31.45
CA PRO A 109 13.82 -12.30 -31.25
C PRO A 109 13.06 -13.02 -30.14
N LYS A 110 13.33 -14.31 -29.89
CA LYS A 110 12.65 -15.07 -28.84
C LYS A 110 12.99 -14.50 -27.47
N LYS A 111 14.28 -14.30 -27.20
CA LYS A 111 14.77 -13.72 -25.93
C LYS A 111 14.21 -12.32 -25.71
N ARG A 112 14.12 -11.50 -26.75
CA ARG A 112 13.52 -10.16 -26.64
C ARG A 112 12.04 -10.22 -26.29
N LEU A 113 11.29 -11.12 -26.92
CA LEU A 113 9.88 -11.36 -26.57
C LEU A 113 9.72 -11.87 -25.15
N GLU A 114 10.59 -12.77 -24.68
CA GLU A 114 10.60 -13.27 -23.30
C GLU A 114 10.82 -12.13 -22.29
N ILE A 115 11.75 -11.20 -22.58
CA ILE A 115 12.02 -10.03 -21.72
C ILE A 115 10.77 -9.15 -21.59
N VAL A 116 10.16 -8.76 -22.72
CA VAL A 116 8.95 -7.90 -22.65
C VAL A 116 7.76 -8.64 -22.04
N TYR A 117 7.64 -9.94 -22.28
CA TYR A 117 6.59 -10.76 -21.70
C TYR A 117 6.74 -10.85 -20.18
N GLY A 118 7.93 -11.22 -19.70
CA GLY A 118 8.26 -11.28 -18.28
C GLY A 118 8.01 -9.94 -17.59
N ARG A 119 8.41 -8.83 -18.22
CA ARG A 119 8.15 -7.49 -17.67
C ARG A 119 6.66 -7.19 -17.50
N MET A 120 5.82 -7.58 -18.46
CA MET A 120 4.37 -7.42 -18.34
C MET A 120 3.78 -8.30 -17.24
N LEU A 121 4.30 -9.51 -17.06
CA LEU A 121 3.87 -10.42 -15.99
C LEU A 121 4.27 -9.89 -14.60
N GLU A 122 5.48 -9.36 -14.43
CA GLU A 122 5.91 -8.71 -13.18
C GLU A 122 4.97 -7.56 -12.80
N GLU A 123 4.67 -6.68 -13.76
CA GLU A 123 3.77 -5.55 -13.55
C GLU A 123 2.35 -5.99 -13.18
N LYS A 124 1.87 -7.09 -13.79
CA LYS A 124 0.58 -7.69 -13.44
C LYS A 124 0.55 -8.19 -12.00
N GLU A 125 1.59 -8.87 -11.55
CA GLU A 125 1.69 -9.35 -10.17
C GLU A 125 1.79 -8.19 -9.18
N PHE A 126 2.59 -7.16 -9.51
CA PHE A 126 2.68 -5.95 -8.69
C PHE A 126 1.31 -5.30 -8.50
N LYS A 127 0.51 -5.16 -9.57
CA LYS A 127 -0.87 -4.63 -9.48
C LYS A 127 -1.81 -5.47 -8.64
N LYS A 128 -1.69 -6.80 -8.71
CA LYS A 128 -2.50 -7.68 -7.85
C LYS A 128 -2.18 -7.44 -6.37
N ILE A 129 -0.90 -7.27 -6.04
CA ILE A 129 -0.45 -6.97 -4.67
C ILE A 129 -0.96 -5.59 -4.24
N GLU A 130 -0.82 -4.57 -5.10
CA GLU A 130 -1.31 -3.21 -4.85
C GLU A 130 -2.82 -3.19 -4.55
N ARG A 131 -3.62 -3.91 -5.33
CA ARG A 131 -5.07 -4.03 -5.10
C ARG A 131 -5.39 -4.68 -3.75
N LYS A 132 -4.72 -5.80 -3.42
CA LYS A 132 -4.89 -6.47 -2.12
C LYS A 132 -4.54 -5.56 -0.95
N LEU A 133 -3.47 -4.76 -1.08
CA LEU A 133 -3.06 -3.80 -0.07
C LEU A 133 -4.12 -2.71 0.09
N LYS A 134 -4.62 -2.15 -1.03
CA LYS A 134 -5.67 -1.14 -1.04
C LYS A 134 -6.95 -1.63 -0.36
N GLU A 135 -7.40 -2.84 -0.69
CA GLU A 135 -8.58 -3.46 -0.07
C GLU A 135 -8.40 -3.64 1.44
N ARG A 136 -7.22 -4.09 1.88
CA ARG A 136 -6.90 -4.25 3.31
C ARG A 136 -6.94 -2.92 4.06
N VAL A 137 -6.31 -1.88 3.51
CA VAL A 137 -6.27 -0.54 4.11
C VAL A 137 -7.67 0.07 4.17
N GLN A 138 -8.45 -0.04 3.08
CA GLN A 138 -9.84 0.44 3.05
C GLN A 138 -10.71 -0.30 4.08
N GLY A 139 -10.53 -1.62 4.24
CA GLY A 139 -11.25 -2.40 5.26
C GLY A 139 -10.85 -2.05 6.70
N GLN A 140 -9.62 -1.59 6.95
CA GLN A 140 -9.23 -1.04 8.25
C GLN A 140 -9.91 0.30 8.50
N ILE A 141 -9.86 1.22 7.53
CA ILE A 141 -10.51 2.54 7.63
C ILE A 141 -12.02 2.39 7.86
N GLY A 142 -12.69 1.49 7.13
CA GLY A 142 -14.11 1.23 7.30
C GLY A 142 -14.47 0.70 8.69
N ARG A 143 -13.64 -0.17 9.28
CA ARG A 143 -13.82 -0.63 10.66
C ARG A 143 -13.67 0.49 11.66
N THR A 144 -12.61 1.30 11.55
CA THR A 144 -12.38 2.45 12.43
C THR A 144 -13.50 3.48 12.33
N GLN A 145 -14.01 3.77 11.13
CA GLN A 145 -15.15 4.67 10.95
C GLN A 145 -16.43 4.11 11.58
N LYS A 146 -16.67 2.79 11.43
CA LYS A 146 -17.83 2.13 12.04
C LYS A 146 -17.75 2.15 13.57
N GLU A 147 -16.58 1.85 14.14
CA GLU A 147 -16.33 1.94 15.58
C GLU A 147 -16.54 3.37 16.10
N TYR A 148 -16.00 4.37 15.39
CA TYR A 148 -16.18 5.78 15.72
C TYR A 148 -17.66 6.18 15.71
N TYR A 149 -18.40 5.79 14.67
CA TYR A 149 -19.84 6.05 14.57
C TYR A 149 -20.62 5.40 15.72
N LEU A 150 -20.35 4.12 16.01
CA LEU A 150 -21.00 3.40 17.10
C LEU A 150 -20.69 4.02 18.46
N MET A 151 -19.46 4.48 18.70
CA MET A 151 -19.11 5.17 19.94
C MET A 151 -19.83 6.50 20.12
N ASN A 152 -20.00 7.27 19.04
CA ASN A 152 -20.78 8.51 19.13
C ASN A 152 -22.26 8.25 19.39
N ASN A 153 -22.83 7.19 18.79
CA ASN A 153 -24.21 6.79 19.09
C ASN A 153 -24.37 6.33 20.54
N LEU A 154 -23.42 5.55 21.07
CA LEU A 154 -23.43 5.17 22.49
C LEU A 154 -23.37 6.39 23.41
N LYS A 155 -22.51 7.37 23.10
CA LYS A 155 -22.44 8.64 23.86
C LYS A 155 -23.72 9.45 23.77
N ALA A 156 -24.36 9.49 22.59
CA ALA A 156 -25.64 10.18 22.40
C ALA A 156 -26.75 9.51 23.23
N ILE A 157 -26.85 8.18 23.17
CA ILE A 157 -27.81 7.41 23.98
C ILE A 157 -27.58 7.64 25.48
N GLN A 158 -26.33 7.59 25.96
CA GLN A 158 -26.01 7.84 27.37
C GLN A 158 -26.41 9.26 27.82
N LYS A 159 -26.32 10.24 26.92
CA LYS A 159 -26.76 11.61 27.18
C LYS A 159 -28.28 11.73 27.20
N GLU A 160 -28.98 11.06 26.28
CA GLU A 160 -30.45 11.03 26.24
C GLU A 160 -31.08 10.28 27.42
N LEU A 161 -30.44 9.21 27.89
CA LEU A 161 -30.86 8.44 29.07
C LEU A 161 -30.56 9.14 30.41
N GLY A 162 -29.98 10.35 30.41
CA GLY A 162 -29.65 11.11 31.63
C GLY A 162 -28.49 10.54 32.47
N HIS A 163 -27.93 9.38 32.10
CA HIS A 163 -26.89 8.67 32.86
C HIS A 163 -25.50 9.36 32.84
N GLY A 164 -25.33 10.43 32.06
CA GLY A 164 -24.07 11.18 31.97
C GLY A 164 -23.77 12.06 33.19
N GLU A 165 -24.80 12.55 33.89
CA GLU A 165 -24.63 13.36 35.12
C GLU A 165 -24.60 12.48 36.37
N ASP A 166 -25.49 11.48 36.46
CA ASP A 166 -25.56 10.55 37.59
C ASP A 166 -24.27 9.72 37.75
N SER A 167 -23.69 9.21 36.66
CA SER A 167 -22.44 8.44 36.75
C SER A 167 -21.23 9.29 37.16
N LYS A 168 -21.27 10.61 37.01
CA LYS A 168 -20.18 11.49 37.46
C LYS A 168 -20.35 11.84 38.94
N ALA A 169 -21.58 12.17 39.35
CA ALA A 169 -21.93 12.40 40.74
C ALA A 169 -21.64 11.18 41.63
N GLU A 170 -21.95 9.97 41.17
CA GLU A 170 -21.64 8.73 41.91
C GLU A 170 -20.15 8.46 42.04
N MET A 171 -19.37 8.71 40.98
CA MET A 171 -17.91 8.51 41.04
C MET A 171 -17.24 9.50 42.00
N ASP A 172 -17.77 10.72 42.09
CA ASP A 172 -17.32 11.71 43.06
C ASP A 172 -17.74 11.33 44.50
N GLU A 173 -18.92 10.71 44.68
CA GLU A 173 -19.35 10.16 45.97
C GLU A 173 -18.47 8.98 46.43
N TYR A 174 -18.12 8.08 45.51
CA TYR A 174 -17.21 6.97 45.80
C TYR A 174 -15.78 7.44 46.12
N ALA A 175 -15.30 8.48 45.44
CA ALA A 175 -14.01 9.10 45.77
C ALA A 175 -14.00 9.70 47.18
N LYS A 176 -15.05 10.45 47.56
CA LYS A 176 -15.22 10.99 48.92
C LYS A 176 -15.25 9.89 49.99
N LYS A 177 -15.96 8.79 49.74
CA LYS A 177 -15.98 7.64 50.67
C LYS A 177 -14.61 7.01 50.87
N ILE A 178 -13.76 6.95 49.84
CA ILE A 178 -12.37 6.46 49.97
C ILE A 178 -11.53 7.44 50.80
N GLU A 179 -11.74 8.74 50.68
CA GLU A 179 -11.05 9.77 51.48
C GLU A 179 -11.47 9.78 52.96
N GLU A 180 -12.77 9.58 53.23
CA GLU A 180 -13.33 9.57 54.58
C GLU A 180 -12.91 8.34 55.41
N ILE A 181 -12.61 7.22 54.74
CA ILE A 181 -12.14 6.00 55.41
C ILE A 181 -10.65 6.13 55.71
N LYS A 182 -10.26 5.86 56.96
CA LYS A 182 -8.84 5.83 57.39
C LYS A 182 -8.11 4.60 56.84
N LEU A 183 -7.79 4.64 55.55
CA LEU A 183 -6.97 3.66 54.85
C LEU A 183 -5.48 3.93 55.10
N SER A 184 -4.66 2.87 55.14
CA SER A 184 -3.21 3.00 55.02
C SER A 184 -2.83 3.39 53.59
N ASP A 185 -1.67 4.03 53.40
CA ASP A 185 -1.24 4.54 52.08
C ASP A 185 -1.25 3.46 50.98
N GLU A 186 -0.79 2.24 51.29
CA GLU A 186 -0.83 1.07 50.38
C GLU A 186 -2.27 0.69 49.96
N ALA A 187 -3.22 0.82 50.87
CA ALA A 187 -4.62 0.45 50.63
C ALA A 187 -5.36 1.56 49.88
N ARG A 188 -5.00 2.83 50.13
CA ARG A 188 -5.52 3.99 49.39
C ARG A 188 -5.09 3.94 47.92
N GLU A 189 -3.82 3.65 47.65
CA GLU A 189 -3.32 3.56 46.27
C GLU A 189 -4.02 2.42 45.48
N MET A 190 -4.27 1.27 46.11
CA MET A 190 -5.06 0.20 45.49
C MET A 190 -6.51 0.58 45.27
N ALA A 191 -7.15 1.23 46.25
CA ALA A 191 -8.54 1.67 46.13
C ALA A 191 -8.74 2.69 45.00
N GLU A 192 -7.81 3.65 44.85
CA GLU A 192 -7.82 4.63 43.76
C GLU A 192 -7.61 3.97 42.39
N LYS A 193 -6.70 2.99 42.28
CA LYS A 193 -6.48 2.23 41.04
C LYS A 193 -7.73 1.43 40.64
N GLU A 194 -8.41 0.79 41.58
CA GLU A 194 -9.64 0.06 41.31
C GLU A 194 -10.82 1.00 41.00
N LEU A 195 -10.88 2.17 41.62
CA LEU A 195 -11.87 3.21 41.30
C LEU A 195 -11.75 3.68 39.84
N GLN A 196 -10.52 3.81 39.32
CA GLN A 196 -10.29 4.14 37.91
C GLN A 196 -10.76 3.04 36.95
N LYS A 197 -10.66 1.77 37.34
CA LYS A 197 -11.20 0.64 36.54
C LYS A 197 -12.73 0.62 36.57
N LEU A 198 -13.33 0.92 37.72
CA LEU A 198 -14.77 1.05 37.91
C LEU A 198 -15.42 2.10 36.99
N LYS A 199 -14.71 3.21 36.72
CA LYS A 199 -15.16 4.26 35.77
C LYS A 199 -15.39 3.74 34.35
N MET A 200 -14.70 2.68 33.94
CA MET A 200 -14.80 2.13 32.58
C MET A 200 -15.85 1.01 32.45
N MET A 201 -16.50 0.59 33.54
CA MET A 201 -17.51 -0.47 33.48
C MET A 201 -18.88 0.06 32.99
N PRO A 202 -19.65 -0.74 32.22
CA PRO A 202 -20.87 -0.27 31.57
C PRO A 202 -22.17 -0.38 32.38
N SER A 203 -22.24 -1.11 33.51
CA SER A 203 -23.49 -1.31 34.27
C SER A 203 -23.42 -0.78 35.71
N MET A 204 -24.51 -0.16 36.18
CA MET A 204 -24.60 0.46 37.52
C MET A 204 -24.62 -0.57 38.65
N SER A 205 -25.43 -1.62 38.51
CA SER A 205 -25.55 -2.70 39.51
C SER A 205 -24.21 -3.44 39.72
N SER A 206 -23.43 -3.66 38.66
CA SER A 206 -22.10 -4.27 38.80
C SER A 206 -21.09 -3.35 39.48
N LYS A 207 -21.21 -2.03 39.31
CA LYS A 207 -20.29 -1.05 39.91
C LYS A 207 -20.46 -0.98 41.43
N GLN A 208 -21.69 -0.90 41.91
CA GLN A 208 -21.97 -0.76 43.33
C GLN A 208 -21.53 -2.00 44.13
N MET A 209 -21.82 -3.20 43.61
CA MET A 209 -21.33 -4.47 44.19
C MET A 209 -19.80 -4.56 44.20
N SER A 210 -19.14 -4.12 43.11
CA SER A 210 -17.68 -4.15 43.03
C SER A 210 -17.03 -3.13 43.98
N PHE A 211 -17.65 -1.97 44.18
CA PHE A 211 -17.17 -0.95 45.12
C PHE A 211 -17.31 -1.40 46.58
N GLU A 212 -18.41 -2.05 46.96
CA GLU A 212 -18.55 -2.64 48.30
C GLU A 212 -17.50 -3.73 48.57
N ILE A 213 -17.17 -4.54 47.57
CA ILE A 213 -16.10 -5.55 47.68
C ILE A 213 -14.74 -4.87 47.93
N ILE A 214 -14.43 -3.78 47.23
CA ILE A 214 -13.18 -3.01 47.41
C ILE A 214 -13.11 -2.43 48.83
N LEU A 215 -14.19 -1.82 49.32
CA LEU A 215 -14.23 -1.25 50.67
C LEU A 215 -14.15 -2.32 51.76
N THR A 216 -14.83 -3.46 51.57
CA THR A 216 -14.81 -4.59 52.51
C THR A 216 -13.43 -5.24 52.56
N GLY A 217 -12.77 -5.42 51.41
CA GLY A 217 -11.41 -5.95 51.31
C GLY A 217 -10.37 -5.03 51.95
N CYS A 218 -10.48 -3.71 51.73
CA CYS A 218 -9.58 -2.73 52.34
C CYS A 218 -9.77 -2.63 53.87
N SER A 219 -11.03 -2.71 54.35
CA SER A 219 -11.36 -2.72 55.78
C SER A 219 -10.90 -4.00 56.49
N ALA A 220 -11.01 -5.15 55.83
CA ALA A 220 -10.51 -6.43 56.35
C ALA A 220 -8.97 -6.44 56.51
N CYS A 221 -8.24 -5.78 55.60
CA CYS A 221 -6.79 -5.61 55.71
C CYS A 221 -6.37 -4.74 56.91
N LEU A 222 -7.15 -3.70 57.25
CA LEU A 222 -6.95 -2.89 58.46
C LEU A 222 -7.14 -3.71 59.75
N GLY A 223 -8.10 -4.65 59.76
CA GLY A 223 -8.36 -5.54 60.89
C GLY A 223 -7.27 -6.59 61.13
N GLN A 224 -6.59 -7.07 60.08
CA GLN A 224 -5.50 -8.04 60.20
C GLN A 224 -4.16 -7.42 60.63
N LYS A 225 -3.85 -6.17 60.25
CA LYS A 225 -2.65 -5.47 60.75
C LYS A 225 -2.75 -5.17 62.26
N LYS A 226 -3.94 -4.91 62.81
CA LYS A 226 -4.14 -4.71 64.27
C LYS A 226 -3.95 -5.98 65.12
N ARG A 227 -4.13 -7.19 64.56
CA ARG A 227 -3.93 -8.45 65.31
C ARG A 227 -2.49 -8.98 65.30
N LYS A 228 -1.58 -8.37 64.52
CA LYS A 228 -0.16 -8.76 64.45
C LYS A 228 0.76 -7.86 65.31
N ILE A 229 0.22 -6.88 66.02
CA ILE A 229 0.98 -5.90 66.83
C ILE A 229 0.63 -6.01 68.34
N THR A 230 -0.02 -7.10 68.74
CA THR A 230 -0.18 -7.48 70.16
C THR A 230 0.41 -8.86 70.37
#